data_AF-A0AA96LKX1-F1
#
_entry.id   AF-A0AA96LKX1-F1
#
_cell.length_a   1.000
_cell.length_b   1.000
_cell.length_c   1.000
_cell.angle_alpha   90.00
_cell.angle_beta   90.00
_cell.angle_gamma   90.00
#
_symmetry.space_group_name_H-M   'P 1'
#
loop_
_entity.id
_entity.type
_entity.pdbx_description
1 polymer ?
#
loop_
_entity_poly.entity_id
_entity_poly.type
_entity_poly.pdbx_seq_one_letter_code
_entity_poly.pdbx_strand_id
1 'polypeptide(L)' 'MAWVHFLNKDQLSVKWDDKDDAALIEINDGGISPNYVTIRLNEHEIDELIDALQRVKQSIV' A
#
# COMPACT_ATOMS: atom_id res chain seq x y z
N MET A 1 3.03 6.88 17.50
CA MET A 1 2.61 6.75 16.10
C MET A 1 3.85 6.94 15.26
N ALA A 2 4.22 5.93 14.47
CA ALA A 2 5.36 6.00 13.57
C ALA A 2 4.96 5.25 12.30
N TRP A 3 4.69 5.99 11.23
CA TRP A 3 4.32 5.40 9.95
C TRP A 3 5.56 4.76 9.32
N VAL A 4 5.46 3.50 8.95
CA VAL A 4 6.50 2.81 8.19
C VAL A 4 6.08 2.83 6.72
N HIS A 5 6.95 3.38 5.87
CA HIS A 5 6.73 3.44 4.43
C HIS A 5 7.28 2.18 3.77
N PHE A 6 6.40 1.35 3.19
CA PHE A 6 6.79 0.05 2.63
C PHE A 6 7.04 0.10 1.11
N LEU A 7 6.28 0.92 0.38
CA LEU A 7 6.42 1.11 -1.06
C LEU A 7 6.14 2.58 -1.39
N ASN A 8 7.11 3.25 -2.02
CA ASN A 8 6.96 4.63 -2.48
C ASN A 8 7.31 4.71 -3.97
N LYS A 9 6.30 4.90 -4.82
CA LYS A 9 6.43 5.29 -6.22
C LYS A 9 5.53 6.50 -6.43
N ASP A 10 5.84 7.33 -7.42
CA ASP A 10 5.11 8.57 -7.75
C ASP A 10 3.58 8.42 -7.89
N GLN A 11 3.08 7.19 -8.01
CA GLN A 11 1.66 6.86 -8.23
C GLN A 11 1.04 5.92 -7.17
N LEU A 12 1.82 5.34 -6.24
CA LEU A 12 1.29 4.41 -5.23
C LEU A 12 2.12 4.45 -3.94
N SER A 13 1.43 4.62 -2.82
CA SER A 13 2.01 4.58 -1.47
C SER A 13 1.20 3.66 -0.58
N VAL A 14 1.88 2.76 0.14
CA VAL A 14 1.26 1.87 1.13
C VAL A 14 1.85 2.18 2.50
N LYS A 15 0.96 2.47 3.46
CA LYS A 15 1.30 2.76 4.86
C LYS A 15 0.58 1.74 5.74
N TRP A 16 1.25 1.21 6.75
CA TRP A 16 0.65 0.26 7.68
C TRP A 16 0.79 0.77 9.12
N ASP A 17 -0.25 0.55 9.92
CA ASP A 17 -0.27 0.76 11.36
C ASP A 17 -0.35 -0.61 12.06
N ASP A 18 0.73 -0.95 12.75
CA ASP A 18 0.93 -2.21 13.47
C ASP A 18 0.06 -2.32 14.74
N LYS A 19 -0.57 -1.23 15.17
CA LYS A 19 -1.43 -1.21 16.36
C LYS A 19 -2.89 -1.47 16.05
N ASP A 20 -3.32 -1.10 14.84
CA ASP A 20 -4.72 -1.11 14.44
C ASP A 20 -5.02 -2.16 13.35
N ASP A 21 -4.01 -2.95 12.95
CA ASP A 21 -4.04 -3.90 11.83
C ASP A 21 -4.66 -3.24 10.58
N ALA A 22 -4.18 -2.03 10.28
CA ALA A 22 -4.77 -1.18 9.26
C ALA A 22 -3.72 -0.76 8.23
N ALA A 23 -4.00 -1.06 6.97
CA ALA A 23 -3.25 -0.60 5.82
C ALA A 23 -3.99 0.56 5.15
N LEU A 24 -3.27 1.64 4.87
CA LEU A 24 -3.73 2.71 4.00
C LEU A 24 -3.00 2.60 2.67
N ILE A 25 -3.76 2.38 1.60
CA ILE A 25 -3.29 2.42 0.23
C ILE A 25 -3.69 3.77 -0.36
N GLU A 26 -2.69 4.57 -0.72
CA GLU A 26 -2.83 5.82 -1.43
C GLU A 26 -2.47 5.59 -2.89
N ILE A 27 -3.44 5.78 -3.78
CA ILE A 27 -3.29 5.67 -5.23
C ILE A 27 -3.32 7.09 -5.80
N ASN A 28 -2.21 7.48 -6.42
CA ASN A 28 -2.08 8.74 -7.13
C ASN A 28 -2.08 8.47 -8.63
N ASP A 29 -3.21 8.71 -9.29
CA ASP A 29 -3.41 8.51 -10.73
C ASP A 29 -3.12 9.78 -11.55
N GLY A 30 -2.54 10.82 -10.93
CA GLY A 30 -2.33 12.13 -11.56
C GLY A 30 -3.58 13.03 -11.59
N GLY A 31 -4.66 12.62 -10.91
CA GLY A 31 -5.86 13.42 -10.72
C GLY A 31 -5.68 14.59 -9.73
N ILE A 32 -6.77 15.34 -9.53
CA ILE A 32 -6.79 16.54 -8.65
C ILE A 32 -6.58 16.17 -7.17
N SER A 33 -6.93 14.94 -6.78
CA SER A 33 -6.76 14.42 -5.44
C SER A 33 -6.41 12.93 -5.47
N PRO A 34 -5.50 12.45 -4.59
CA PRO A 34 -5.23 11.03 -4.46
C PRO A 34 -6.49 10.27 -4.01
N ASN A 35 -6.64 9.04 -4.48
CA ASN A 35 -7.64 8.12 -3.97
C ASN A 35 -7.05 7.33 -2.80
N TYR A 36 -7.81 7.25 -1.70
CA TYR A 36 -7.38 6.54 -0.50
C TYR A 36 -8.31 5.35 -0.25
N VAL A 37 -7.72 4.18 -0.04
CA VAL A 37 -8.43 2.99 0.39
C VAL A 37 -7.81 2.50 1.69
N THR A 38 -8.61 2.45 2.74
CA THR A 38 -8.20 1.84 4.01
C THR A 38 -8.70 0.40 4.02
N ILE A 39 -7.78 -0.54 4.22
CA ILE A 39 -8.07 -1.98 4.32
C ILE A 39 -7.55 -2.43 5.67
N ARG A 40 -8.34 -3.20 6.42
CA ARG A 40 -7.83 -3.87 7.62
C ARG A 40 -7.09 -5.11 7.18
N LEU A 41 -5.80 -5.16 7.50
CA LEU A 41 -4.89 -6.24 7.15
C LEU A 41 -4.00 -6.49 8.36
N ASN A 42 -3.92 -7.75 8.78
CA ASN A 42 -2.92 -8.16 9.76
C ASN A 42 -1.52 -8.25 9.11
N GLU A 43 -0.48 -8.44 9.92
CA GLU A 43 0.92 -8.51 9.47
C GLU A 43 1.14 -9.50 8.31
N HIS A 44 0.53 -10.69 8.37
CA HIS A 44 0.69 -11.69 7.32
C HIS A 44 0.01 -11.28 6.01
N GLU A 45 -1.18 -10.69 6.09
CA GLU A 45 -1.94 -10.22 4.92
C GLU A 45 -1.25 -9.03 4.24
N ILE A 46 -0.52 -8.20 5.00
CA ILE A 46 0.34 -7.14 4.44
C ILE A 46 1.44 -7.73 3.58
N ASP A 47 2.12 -8.76 4.05
CA ASP A 47 3.17 -9.44 3.29
C ASP A 47 2.61 -10.03 1.99
N GLU A 48 1.45 -10.68 2.04
CA GLU A 48 0.77 -11.20 0.85
C GLU A 48 0.40 -10.10 -0.16
N LEU A 49 -0.09 -8.96 0.32
CA LEU A 49 -0.42 -7.81 -0.53
C LEU A 49 0.83 -7.29 -1.23
N ILE A 50 1.94 -7.13 -0.51
CA ILE A 50 3.21 -6.65 -1.07
C ILE A 50 3.71 -7.61 -2.14
N ASP A 51 3.71 -8.91 -1.85
CA ASP A 51 4.11 -9.96 -2.79
C ASP A 51 3.27 -9.93 -4.06
N ALA A 52 1.95 -9.80 -3.92
CA ALA A 52 1.03 -9.70 -5.05
C ALA A 52 1.35 -8.46 -5.92
N LEU A 53 1.54 -7.29 -5.30
CA LEU A 53 1.90 -6.06 -6.00
C LEU A 53 3.23 -6.17 -6.73
N GLN A 54 4.23 -6.83 -6.12
CA GLN A 54 5.53 -7.07 -6.76
C GLN A 54 5.42 -8.01 -7.97
N ARG A 55 4.63 -9.08 -7.89
CA ARG A 55 4.40 -10.01 -9.01
C ARG A 55 3.69 -9.34 -10.18
N VAL A 56 2.68 -8.53 -9.90
CA VAL A 56 1.98 -7.75 -10.93
C VAL A 56 2.95 -6.78 -11.62
N LYS A 57 3.81 -6.09 -10.87
CA LYS A 57 4.85 -5.23 -11.44
C LYS A 57 5.78 -5.98 -12.40
N GLN A 58 6.22 -7.18 -12.04
CA GLN A 58 7.08 -7.99 -12.91
C GLN A 58 6.39 -8.44 -14.19
N SER A 59 5.05 -8.51 -14.20
CA SER A 59 4.25 -8.95 -15.35
C SER A 59 3.89 -7.82 -16.33
N ILE A 60 4.10 -6.56 -15.93
CA ILE A 60 3.81 -5.36 -16.76
C ILE A 60 5.05 -4.91 -17.57
N VAL A 61 6.20 -5.53 -17.34
CA VAL A 61 7.48 -5.25 -18.02
C VAL A 61 7.77 -6.31 -19.08
#